data_AF-A0A350UNP2-F1
#
_entry.id   AF-A0A350UNP2-F1
#
_cell.length_a   1.000
_cell.length_b   1.000
_cell.length_c   1.000
_cell.angle_alpha   90.00
_cell.angle_beta   90.00
_cell.angle_gamma   90.00
#
_symmetry.space_group_name_H-M   'P 1'
#
loop_
_entity.id
_entity.type
_entity.pdbx_description
1 polymer ?
#
loop_
_entity_poly.entity_id
_entity_poly.type
_entity_poly.pdbx_seq_one_letter_code
_entity_poly.pdbx_strand_id
1 'polypeptide(L)' 'TGTAAEVTPIRSVDKIQIGSGRRGPITEKLQTAFFNLVEGKSEDKHGWLTPVPEPVSV' A
#
# COMPACT_ATOMS: atom_id res chain seq x y z
N THR A 1 -6.24 4.78 -5.58
CA THR A 1 -5.80 3.40 -5.32
C THR A 1 -6.06 2.57 -6.57
N GLY A 2 -5.39 1.43 -6.73
CA GLY A 2 -5.62 0.49 -7.82
C GLY A 2 -4.60 -0.66 -7.74
N THR A 3 -4.83 -1.80 -8.39
CA THR A 3 -3.93 -2.96 -8.25
C THR A 3 -2.46 -2.63 -8.57
N ALA A 4 -2.20 -1.87 -9.64
CA ALA A 4 -0.85 -1.44 -10.01
C ALA A 4 -0.40 -0.14 -9.32
N ALA A 5 -1.35 0.72 -8.94
CA ALA A 5 -1.06 2.02 -8.31
C ALA A 5 -1.00 1.94 -6.78
N GLU A 6 -1.42 0.81 -6.21
CA GLU A 6 -1.48 0.49 -4.79
C GLU A 6 -2.09 1.64 -3.98
N VAL A 7 -1.42 2.05 -2.90
CA VAL A 7 -1.68 3.26 -2.14
C VAL A 7 -0.63 4.31 -2.50
N THR A 8 -0.90 5.12 -3.53
CA THR A 8 0.01 6.21 -3.96
C THR A 8 -0.47 7.58 -3.43
N PRO A 9 0.37 8.35 -2.71
CA PRO A 9 0.03 9.69 -2.23
C PRO A 9 -0.02 10.73 -3.37
N ILE A 10 -0.96 11.67 -3.29
CA ILE A 10 -1.05 12.83 -4.21
C ILE A 10 -0.53 14.07 -3.48
N ARG A 11 0.46 14.76 -4.05
CA ARG A 11 1.08 15.95 -3.45
C ARG A 11 0.40 17.28 -3.79
N SER A 12 -0.35 17.31 -4.89
CA SER A 12 -1.01 18.53 -5.39
C SER A 12 -2.10 18.17 -6.40
N VAL A 13 -3.13 19.00 -6.51
CA VAL A 13 -4.17 18.95 -7.55
C VAL A 13 -4.28 20.33 -8.16
N ASP A 14 -4.28 20.43 -9.49
CA ASP A 14 -4.36 21.71 -10.23
C ASP A 14 -3.34 22.76 -9.76
N LYS A 15 -2.11 22.30 -9.49
CA LYS A 15 -1.00 23.11 -8.94
C LYS A 15 -1.23 23.64 -7.51
N ILE A 16 -2.36 23.32 -6.89
CA ILE A 16 -2.62 23.61 -5.48
C ILE A 16 -1.99 22.50 -4.65
N GLN A 17 -1.07 22.86 -3.76
CA GLN A 17 -0.39 21.92 -2.88
C GLN A 17 -1.36 21.36 -1.83
N ILE A 18 -1.33 20.03 -1.63
CA ILE A 18 -2.06 19.38 -0.55
C ILE A 18 -1.16 19.35 0.69
N GLY A 19 -1.55 20.04 1.75
CA GLY A 19 -0.80 20.08 3.01
C GLY A 19 0.67 20.48 2.81
N SER A 20 1.60 19.63 3.25
CA SER A 20 3.05 19.84 3.12
C SER A 20 3.63 19.46 1.75
N GLY A 21 2.81 19.05 0.77
CA GLY A 21 3.28 18.61 -0.55
C GLY A 21 4.05 17.28 -0.52
N ARG A 22 3.88 16.49 0.54
CA ARG A 22 4.49 15.18 0.75
C ARG A 22 3.46 14.18 1.27
N ARG A 23 3.83 12.90 1.35
CA ARG A 23 3.01 11.86 2.00
C ARG A 23 2.66 12.30 3.43
N GLY A 24 1.37 12.36 3.73
CA GLY A 24 0.87 12.66 5.07
C GLY A 24 0.88 11.42 5.99
N PRO A 25 0.77 11.61 7.31
CA PRO A 25 0.89 10.53 8.29
C PRO A 25 -0.24 9.50 8.20
N ILE A 26 -1.45 9.89 7.76
CA ILE A 26 -2.57 8.95 7.58
C ILE A 26 -2.32 8.06 6.35
N THR A 27 -1.92 8.66 5.22
CA THR A 27 -1.61 7.91 4.00
C THR A 27 -0.44 6.96 4.22
N GLU A 28 0.56 7.37 5.00
CA GLU A 28 1.67 6.51 5.41
C GLU A 28 1.18 5.29 6.19
N LYS A 29 0.37 5.49 7.24
CA LYS A 29 -0.19 4.37 8.03
C LYS A 29 -0.95 3.37 7.15
N LEU A 30 -1.78 3.86 6.24
CA LEU A 30 -2.55 3.02 5.32
C LEU A 30 -1.65 2.29 4.32
N GLN A 31 -0.67 2.98 3.74
CA GLN A 31 0.28 2.40 2.80
C GLN A 31 1.12 1.31 3.48
N THR A 32 1.63 1.56 4.70
CA THR A 32 2.37 0.56 5.48
C THR A 32 1.50 -0.64 5.83
N ALA A 33 0.25 -0.44 6.26
CA ALA A 33 -0.65 -1.55 6.56
C ALA A 33 -0.95 -2.40 5.31
N PHE A 34 -1.15 -1.76 4.16
CA PHE A 34 -1.36 -2.44 2.88
C PHE A 34 -0.15 -3.30 2.50
N PHE A 35 1.06 -2.74 2.48
CA PHE A 35 2.27 -3.49 2.12
C PHE A 35 2.59 -4.61 3.09
N ASN A 36 2.44 -4.36 4.39
CA ASN A 36 2.63 -5.40 5.40
C ASN A 36 1.68 -6.58 5.18
N LEU A 37 0.47 -6.34 4.70
CA LEU A 37 -0.49 -7.40 4.41
C LEU A 37 -0.11 -8.17 3.13
N VAL A 38 0.06 -7.48 2.00
CA VAL A 38 0.32 -8.16 0.71
C VAL A 38 1.69 -8.85 0.64
N GLU A 39 2.67 -8.41 1.43
CA GLU A 39 3.98 -9.06 1.57
C GLU A 39 3.98 -10.17 2.63
N GLY A 40 2.84 -10.46 3.28
CA GLY A 40 2.74 -11.50 4.31
C GLY A 40 3.45 -11.17 5.63
N LYS A 41 3.78 -9.89 5.88
CA LYS A 41 4.40 -9.41 7.13
C LYS A 41 3.39 -9.16 8.26
N SER A 42 2.10 -9.29 7.97
CA SER A 42 1.02 -9.14 8.94
C SER A 42 -0.05 -10.20 8.75
N GLU A 43 -0.81 -10.47 9.81
CA GLU A 43 -1.90 -11.43 9.80
C GLU A 43 -3.00 -11.02 8.82
N ASP A 44 -3.32 -11.90 7.89
CA ASP A 44 -4.46 -11.75 6.99
C ASP A 44 -5.76 -12.19 7.67
N LYS A 45 -6.30 -11.31 8.50
CA LYS A 45 -7.53 -11.52 9.27
C LYS A 45 -8.77 -11.74 8.40
N HIS A 46 -8.70 -11.40 7.12
CA HIS A 46 -9.85 -11.41 6.21
C HIS A 46 -9.74 -12.47 5.12
N GLY A 47 -8.64 -13.23 5.05
CA GLY A 47 -8.41 -14.25 4.03
C GLY A 47 -8.33 -13.67 2.61
N TRP A 48 -7.74 -12.48 2.45
CA TRP A 48 -7.51 -11.86 1.14
C TRP A 48 -6.37 -12.49 0.34
N LEU A 49 -5.44 -13.19 1.01
CA LEU A 49 -4.28 -13.80 0.37
C LEU A 49 -4.56 -15.27 0.02
N THR A 50 -4.19 -15.65 -1.21
CA THR A 50 -4.22 -17.05 -1.66
C THR A 50 -2.78 -17.54 -1.78
N PRO A 51 -2.29 -18.41 -0.87
CA PRO A 51 -0.96 -18.98 -0.98
C PRO A 51 -0.83 -19.88 -2.22
N VAL A 52 0.23 -19.70 -2.99
CA VAL A 52 0.57 -20.58 -4.12
C VAL A 52 1.82 -21.37 -3.73
N PRO A 53 1.72 -22.71 -3.56
CA PRO A 53 2.82 -23.55 -3.11
C PRO A 53 3.81 -23.87 -4.25
N GLU A 54 4.32 -22.83 -4.91
CA GLU A 54 5.41 -22.99 -5.87
C GLU A 54 6.75 -22.85 -5.14
N PRO A 55 7.73 -23.74 -5.39
CA PRO A 55 9.08 -23.53 -4.90
C PRO A 55 9.62 -22.23 -5.48
N VAL A 56 10.15 -21.36 -4.62
CA VAL A 56 10.79 -20.12 -5.06
C VAL A 56 12.01 -20.51 -5.89
N SER A 57 11.92 -20.33 -7.20
CA SER A 57 13.06 -20.46 -8.11
C SER A 57 14.04 -19.32 -7.79
N VAL A 58 15.16 -19.67 -7.15
CA VAL A 58 16.29 -18.76 -6.86
C VAL A 58 17.28 -18.80 -8.03
#